data_AF-A0A2N5YJ38-F1
#
_entry.id   AF-A0A2N5YJ38-F1
#
_cell.length_a   1.000
_cell.length_b   1.000
_cell.length_c   1.000
_cell.angle_alpha   90.00
_cell.angle_beta   90.00
_cell.angle_gamma   90.00
#
_symmetry.space_group_name_H-M   'P 1'
#
loop_
_entity.id
_entity.type
_entity.pdbx_description
1 polymer ?
#
loop_
_entity_poly.entity_id
_entity_poly.type
_entity_poly.pdbx_seq_one_letter_code
_entity_poly.pdbx_strand_id
1 'polypeptide(L)'
;DTIPLFPRHVVIVEGILILTNKKLRDILDIKVYVDAEADDRLTRVIKRDIVERGRSVDVVLERYERTVKPMHVQFIEPSKRFADIIVPQGGKNKVAIDILTTIIKMYLDKERTEK
;
A
#
# COMPACT_ATOMS: atom_id res chain seq x y z
N ASP A 1 24.73 9.65 -4.44
CA ASP A 1 24.06 10.91 -4.05
C ASP A 1 23.16 10.71 -2.85
N THR A 2 23.19 11.64 -1.92
CA THR A 2 22.34 11.66 -0.72
C THR A 2 21.34 12.79 -0.84
N ILE A 3 20.07 12.52 -0.55
CA ILE A 3 19.00 13.53 -0.56
C ILE A 3 18.71 13.93 0.89
N PRO A 4 18.93 15.20 1.29
CA PRO A 4 18.61 15.67 2.63
C PRO A 4 17.08 15.72 2.83
N LEU A 5 16.60 15.09 3.89
CA LEU A 5 15.19 15.06 4.26
C LEU A 5 14.96 15.86 5.55
N PHE A 6 13.97 16.73 5.53
CA PHE A 6 13.52 17.49 6.70
C PHE A 6 12.28 16.82 7.30
N PRO A 7 12.10 16.90 8.64
CA PRO A 7 10.90 16.40 9.30
C PRO A 7 9.61 16.97 8.68
N ARG A 8 8.57 16.15 8.60
CA ARG A 8 7.25 16.51 8.10
C ARG A 8 6.19 16.10 9.11
N HIS A 9 5.09 16.84 9.16
CA HIS A 9 3.94 16.53 10.02
C HIS A 9 3.20 15.25 9.61
N VAL A 10 3.30 14.87 8.34
CA VAL A 10 2.67 13.66 7.79
C VAL A 10 3.73 12.82 7.11
N VAL A 11 3.77 11.52 7.45
CA VAL A 11 4.63 10.52 6.81
C VAL A 11 3.74 9.42 6.27
N ILE A 12 3.84 9.15 4.97
CA ILE A 12 3.15 8.03 4.32
C ILE A 12 4.16 6.90 4.18
N VAL A 13 3.85 5.76 4.79
CA VAL A 13 4.66 4.54 4.66
C VAL A 13 3.93 3.58 3.74
N GLU A 14 4.54 3.24 2.61
CA GLU A 14 3.99 2.39 1.56
C GLU A 14 4.75 1.05 1.49
N GLY A 15 4.01 -0.05 1.35
CA GLY A 15 4.61 -1.36 1.15
C GLY A 15 3.67 -2.53 1.42
N ILE A 16 3.93 -3.65 0.73
CA ILE A 16 3.09 -4.86 0.78
C ILE A 16 3.11 -5.61 2.12
N LEU A 17 4.06 -5.32 3.01
CA LEU A 17 4.26 -6.04 4.28
C LEU A 17 4.17 -5.16 5.52
N ILE A 18 3.86 -3.87 5.39
CA ILE A 18 3.87 -2.92 6.52
C ILE A 18 2.96 -3.42 7.65
N LEU A 19 1.74 -3.84 7.29
CA LEU A 19 0.75 -4.30 8.24
C LEU A 19 1.04 -5.70 8.81
N THR A 20 2.09 -6.39 8.38
CA THR A 20 2.48 -7.68 8.98
C THR A 20 3.27 -7.49 10.28
N ASN A 21 4.00 -6.39 10.42
CA ASN A 21 4.87 -6.13 11.56
C ASN A 21 4.12 -5.38 12.68
N LYS A 22 4.00 -6.00 13.86
CA LYS A 22 3.30 -5.39 15.00
C LYS A 22 3.91 -4.05 15.43
N LYS A 23 5.24 -3.95 15.50
CA LYS A 23 5.92 -2.72 15.93
C LYS A 23 5.62 -1.55 14.99
N LEU A 24 5.52 -1.81 13.68
CA LEU A 24 5.10 -0.80 12.71
C LEU A 24 3.63 -0.43 12.90
N ARG A 25 2.75 -1.41 13.10
CA ARG A 25 1.32 -1.13 13.33
C ARG A 25 1.09 -0.27 14.57
N ASP A 26 1.86 -0.49 15.63
CA ASP A 26 1.72 0.22 16.91
C ASP A 26 2.11 1.71 16.81
N ILE A 27 2.92 2.11 15.81
CA ILE A 27 3.33 3.50 15.59
C ILE A 27 2.53 4.21 14.48
N LEU A 28 1.67 3.49 13.75
CA LEU A 28 0.89 4.05 12.65
C LEU A 28 -0.48 4.53 13.15
N ASP A 29 -0.76 5.82 12.97
CA ASP A 29 -2.04 6.41 13.34
C ASP A 29 -3.20 5.93 12.45
N ILE A 30 -2.93 5.76 11.15
CA ILE A 30 -3.92 5.34 10.16
C ILE A 30 -3.36 4.17 9.35
N LYS A 31 -4.05 3.03 9.38
CA LYS A 31 -3.66 1.80 8.68
C LYS A 31 -4.61 1.55 7.51
N VAL A 32 -4.09 1.62 6.29
CA VAL A 32 -4.88 1.45 5.06
C VAL A 32 -4.44 0.21 4.31
N TYR A 33 -5.40 -0.60 3.86
CA TYR A 33 -5.15 -1.70 2.92
C TYR A 33 -5.86 -1.43 1.60
N VAL A 34 -5.10 -1.41 0.51
CA VAL A 34 -5.67 -1.22 -0.83
C VAL A 34 -6.01 -2.58 -1.41
N ASP A 35 -7.30 -2.83 -1.62
CA ASP A 35 -7.82 -4.11 -2.05
C ASP A 35 -8.15 -4.12 -3.55
N ALA A 36 -7.74 -5.18 -4.21
CA ALA A 36 -7.97 -5.40 -5.63
C ALA A 36 -7.89 -6.89 -5.95
N GLU A 37 -8.73 -7.32 -6.88
CA GLU A 37 -8.75 -8.70 -7.36
C GLU A 37 -7.38 -9.14 -7.90
N ALA A 38 -7.09 -10.43 -7.75
CA ALA A 38 -5.78 -10.98 -8.07
C ALA A 38 -5.45 -10.91 -9.56
N ASP A 39 -6.46 -11.04 -10.43
CA ASP A 39 -6.36 -10.93 -11.88
C ASP A 39 -6.08 -9.49 -12.34
N ASP A 40 -6.75 -8.50 -11.74
CA ASP A 40 -6.50 -7.08 -11.93
C ASP A 40 -5.08 -6.71 -11.55
N ARG A 41 -4.60 -7.21 -10.40
CA ARG A 41 -3.22 -7.00 -9.94
C ARG A 41 -2.22 -7.69 -10.86
N LEU A 42 -2.48 -8.93 -11.25
CA LEU A 42 -1.60 -9.68 -12.16
C LEU A 42 -1.47 -8.96 -13.52
N THR A 43 -2.59 -8.50 -14.08
CA THR A 43 -2.59 -7.75 -15.34
C THR A 43 -1.73 -6.49 -15.26
N ARG A 44 -1.80 -5.76 -14.14
CA ARG A 44 -0.96 -4.58 -13.90
C ARG A 44 0.53 -4.96 -13.77
N VAL A 45 0.84 -6.05 -13.07
CA VAL A 45 2.21 -6.56 -12.91
C VAL A 45 2.80 -6.98 -14.25
N ILE A 46 2.05 -7.72 -15.07
CA ILE A 46 2.48 -8.16 -16.40
C ILE A 46 2.76 -6.93 -17.28
N LYS A 47 1.81 -5.99 -17.38
CA LYS A 47 2.00 -4.78 -18.18
C LYS A 47 3.24 -4.00 -17.75
N ARG A 48 3.42 -3.79 -16.44
CA ARG A 48 4.58 -3.07 -15.90
C ARG A 48 5.90 -3.81 -16.16
N ASP A 49 5.98 -5.11 -15.85
CA ASP A 49 7.22 -5.87 -15.97
C ASP A 49 7.61 -6.16 -17.44
N ILE A 50 6.66 -6.17 -18.38
CA ILE A 50 6.97 -6.23 -19.81
C ILE A 50 7.43 -4.86 -20.31
N VAL A 51 6.64 -3.81 -20.08
CA VAL A 51 6.89 -2.47 -20.64
C VAL A 51 8.11 -1.80 -20.03
N GLU A 52 8.27 -1.87 -18.70
CA GLU A 52 9.33 -1.12 -18.00
C GLU A 52 10.60 -1.95 -17.76
N ARG A 53 10.51 -3.29 -17.81
CA ARG A 53 11.63 -4.19 -17.46
C ARG A 53 12.02 -5.19 -18.55
N GLY A 54 11.34 -5.18 -19.70
CA GLY A 54 11.67 -6.01 -20.87
C GLY A 54 11.57 -7.51 -20.63
N ARG A 55 10.75 -7.97 -19.67
CA ARG A 55 10.60 -9.40 -19.37
C ARG A 55 9.61 -10.07 -20.32
N SER A 56 9.78 -11.37 -20.57
CA SER A 56 8.76 -12.17 -21.26
C SER A 56 7.57 -12.47 -20.33
N VAL A 57 6.41 -12.73 -20.94
CA VAL A 57 5.18 -13.10 -20.21
C VAL A 57 5.42 -14.34 -19.35
N ASP A 58 6.07 -15.37 -19.91
CA ASP A 58 6.29 -16.67 -19.23
C ASP A 58 7.08 -16.51 -17.93
N VAL A 59 8.15 -15.72 -17.94
CA VAL A 59 8.99 -15.47 -16.75
C VAL A 59 8.20 -14.72 -15.67
N VAL A 60 7.30 -13.82 -16.06
CA VAL A 60 6.45 -13.10 -15.10
C VAL A 60 5.41 -14.05 -14.48
N LEU A 61 4.81 -14.91 -15.28
CA LEU A 61 3.83 -15.91 -14.81
C LEU A 61 4.48 -16.95 -13.89
N GLU A 62 5.62 -17.51 -14.27
CA GLU A 62 6.35 -18.48 -13.46
C GLU A 62 6.73 -17.88 -12.09
N ARG A 63 7.22 -16.63 -12.08
CA ARG A 63 7.50 -15.91 -10.83
C ARG A 63 6.23 -15.70 -10.00
N TYR A 64 5.13 -15.33 -10.65
CA TYR A 64 3.86 -15.08 -9.98
C TYR A 64 3.36 -16.32 -9.25
N GLU A 65 3.36 -17.47 -9.93
CA GLU A 65 2.90 -18.75 -9.37
C GLU A 65 3.84 -19.27 -8.29
N ARG A 66 5.15 -19.24 -8.54
CA ARG A 66 6.14 -19.83 -7.61
C ARG A 66 6.29 -19.03 -6.32
N THR A 67 6.15 -17.69 -6.39
CA THR A 67 6.52 -16.82 -5.28
C THR A 67 5.44 -15.80 -4.91
N VAL A 68 4.98 -14.99 -5.86
CA VAL A 68 4.13 -13.82 -5.53
C VAL A 68 2.79 -14.25 -4.94
N LYS A 69 2.09 -15.19 -5.58
CA LYS A 69 0.78 -15.67 -5.15
C LYS A 69 0.85 -16.41 -3.80
N PRO A 70 1.72 -17.41 -3.59
CA PRO A 70 1.84 -18.08 -2.29
C PRO A 70 2.17 -17.12 -1.16
N MET A 71 3.14 -16.20 -1.37
CA MET A 71 3.53 -15.23 -0.34
C MET A 71 2.41 -14.23 -0.05
N HIS A 72 1.63 -13.84 -1.07
CA HIS A 72 0.48 -12.98 -0.88
C HIS A 72 -0.59 -13.64 -0.01
N VAL A 73 -0.98 -14.87 -0.33
CA VAL A 73 -1.99 -15.62 0.43
C VAL A 73 -1.51 -15.90 1.86
N GLN A 74 -0.23 -16.22 2.04
CA GLN A 74 0.32 -16.61 3.34
C GLN A 74 0.57 -15.42 4.27
N PHE A 75 1.08 -14.29 3.74
CA PHE A 75 1.59 -13.19 4.58
C PHE A 75 0.89 -11.86 4.36
N ILE A 76 0.52 -11.52 3.11
CA ILE A 76 0.01 -10.19 2.78
C ILE A 76 -1.49 -10.11 3.04
N GLU A 77 -2.27 -11.04 2.51
CA GLU A 77 -3.74 -11.04 2.62
C GLU A 77 -4.21 -11.13 4.08
N PRO A 78 -3.62 -11.96 4.97
CA PRO A 78 -4.01 -11.98 6.38
C PRO A 78 -3.75 -10.66 7.11
N SER A 79 -2.84 -9.81 6.60
CA SER A 79 -2.54 -8.52 7.22
C SER A 79 -3.66 -7.48 7.04
N LYS A 80 -4.56 -7.70 6.07
CA LYS A 80 -5.76 -6.89 5.80
C LYS A 80 -6.63 -6.70 7.04
N ARG A 81 -6.68 -7.69 7.94
CA ARG A 81 -7.45 -7.63 9.21
C ARG A 81 -6.97 -6.54 10.17
N PHE A 82 -5.76 -6.03 9.98
CA PHE A 82 -5.18 -4.98 10.83
C PHE A 82 -5.35 -3.58 10.24
N ALA A 83 -5.99 -3.45 9.09
CA ALA A 83 -6.30 -2.16 8.50
C ALA A 83 -7.51 -1.53 9.20
N ASP A 84 -7.44 -0.23 9.43
CA ASP A 84 -8.59 0.56 9.88
C ASP A 84 -9.54 0.83 8.70
N ILE A 85 -8.97 0.99 7.48
CA ILE A 85 -9.70 1.28 6.25
C ILE A 85 -9.25 0.36 5.12
N ILE A 86 -10.20 -0.24 4.41
CA ILE A 86 -9.97 -1.00 3.18
C ILE A 86 -10.47 -0.17 2.00
N VAL A 87 -9.57 0.12 1.05
CA VAL A 87 -9.87 0.92 -0.14
C VAL A 87 -9.96 0.02 -1.36
N PRO A 88 -11.15 -0.18 -1.95
CA PRO A 88 -11.28 -0.96 -3.18
C PRO A 88 -10.75 -0.18 -4.37
N GLN A 89 -10.19 -0.90 -5.35
CA GLN A 89 -9.77 -0.38 -6.66
C GLN A 89 -8.65 0.67 -6.67
N GLY A 90 -8.05 0.97 -5.50
CA GLY A 90 -6.83 1.78 -5.36
C GLY A 90 -6.92 3.18 -5.97
N GLY A 91 -5.89 3.57 -6.74
CA GLY A 91 -5.62 4.96 -7.16
C GLY A 91 -6.67 5.65 -8.04
N LYS A 92 -7.76 4.97 -8.42
CA LYS A 92 -8.89 5.59 -9.13
C LYS A 92 -10.05 5.97 -8.22
N ASN A 93 -10.04 5.52 -6.96
CA ASN A 93 -11.09 5.78 -5.99
C ASN A 93 -10.93 7.17 -5.37
N LYS A 94 -11.40 8.20 -6.09
CA LYS A 94 -11.33 9.59 -5.65
C LYS A 94 -12.01 9.80 -4.29
N VAL A 95 -13.15 9.14 -4.07
CA VAL A 95 -13.90 9.24 -2.80
C VAL A 95 -13.05 8.76 -1.62
N ALA A 96 -12.36 7.62 -1.76
CA ALA A 96 -11.47 7.14 -0.70
C ALA A 96 -10.28 8.08 -0.46
N ILE A 97 -9.72 8.66 -1.52
CA ILE A 97 -8.62 9.64 -1.42
C ILE A 97 -9.10 10.90 -0.68
N ASP A 98 -10.30 11.39 -0.97
CA ASP A 98 -10.87 12.57 -0.33
C ASP A 98 -11.14 12.32 1.16
N ILE A 99 -11.66 11.13 1.51
CA ILE A 99 -11.86 10.71 2.91
C ILE A 99 -10.52 10.67 3.65
N LEU A 100 -9.50 9.99 3.11
CA LEU A 100 -8.17 9.93 3.74
C LEU A 100 -7.55 11.32 3.90
N THR A 101 -7.67 12.16 2.88
CA THR A 101 -7.17 13.54 2.91
C THR A 101 -7.87 14.36 3.99
N THR A 102 -9.18 14.18 4.15
CA THR A 102 -9.96 14.87 5.18
C THR A 102 -9.54 14.43 6.57
N ILE A 103 -9.37 13.13 6.80
CA ILE A 103 -8.90 12.59 8.08
C ILE A 103 -7.52 13.16 8.43
N ILE A 104 -6.58 13.15 7.47
CA ILE A 104 -5.23 13.70 7.67
C ILE A 104 -5.29 15.18 8.06
N LYS A 105 -6.12 15.99 7.39
CA LYS A 105 -6.30 17.41 7.73
C LYS A 105 -6.86 17.58 9.14
N MET A 106 -7.83 16.77 9.55
CA MET A 106 -8.38 16.82 10.91
C MET A 106 -7.33 16.52 11.99
N TYR A 107 -6.43 15.56 11.75
CA TYR A 107 -5.31 15.28 12.67
C TYR A 107 -4.33 16.45 12.75
N LEU A 108 -4.00 17.06 11.61
CA LEU A 108 -3.13 18.24 11.56
C LEU A 108 -3.71 19.46 12.28
N ASP A 109 -5.03 19.67 12.17
CA ASP A 109 -5.70 20.79 12.82
C ASP A 109 -5.78 20.59 14.35
N LYS A 110 -5.99 19.36 14.82
CA LYS A 110 -5.90 19.04 16.25
C LYS A 110 -4.52 19.33 16.82
N GLU A 111 -3.47 18.88 16.14
CA GLU A 111 -2.08 19.11 16.57
C GLU A 111 -1.74 20.61 16.68
N ARG A 112 -2.39 21.45 15.87
CA ARG A 112 -2.25 22.92 15.92
C ARG A 112 -3.03 23.57 17.05
N THR A 113 -4.14 22.98 17.48
CA THR A 113 -5.02 23.56 18.50
C THR A 113 -4.58 23.17 19.92
N GLU A 114 -3.86 22.05 20.05
CA GLU A 114 -3.29 21.55 21.30
C GLU A 114 -1.89 22.13 21.62
N LYS A 115 -1.33 22.95 20.72
CA LYS A 115 -0.11 23.74 20.92
C LYS A 115 -0.46 25.19 21.26
#